data_AF-A0A812XA20-F1
#
_entry.id   AF-A0A812XA20-F1
#
_cell.length_a   1.000
_cell.length_b   1.000
_cell.length_c   1.000
_cell.angle_alpha   90.00
_cell.angle_beta   90.00
_cell.angle_gamma   90.00
#
_symmetry.space_group_name_H-M   'P 1'
#
loop_
_entity.id
_entity.type
_entity.pdbx_description
1 polymer ?
#
loop_
_entity_poly.entity_id
_entity_poly.type
_entity_poly.pdbx_seq_one_letter_code
_entity_poly.pdbx_strand_id
1 'polypeptide(L)'
;MLASRAEAPLGWFMIEPSYSCPNEELVGKYGDGVKWVCNPRSLDNAAREAHRKCVVYSFGSRGEDQFEQDISRITTCEIHTFDPTVAKTSGTLHRYAIGVNDSEQGIIHTNAAKTDTTHIAYVPMKRLSTIMEELKHDFADVMKMDTEGAEFGIITDMAATNSIEKVGQMQIEVHWWDAADRKQVWDLFDILNSHGMVVFHKENNIIYNKGSEYALLRLAPRPDLFRAFPRQTAALSQGFEAEHFFAEYVQVHKRERAACGRILVFDCNLDVNCGGLGDRVTGMVTSVMLSILTNRAFVVHQDFFHESFQPADLDVDWRWSPELESCTSQAPLFNFVNKNRNPYANFEELLHDHPVVRVATNRGNLHRFLDHPIFGPRFAKLGFNKCNMFGQVFDRFFEPTPALATMVQQFTAWDGELGQKPTLTVGIHLRLGDKYFNPEAAAGPNEVQVWDETFRCAKSATSAAAAIWGRTNSGPQVQYFVMMDHAGLKQHVRTRHRQDNILLSDVTPVHINGKEYRKYHKAGKAGGAGHRLALLQTYAEWYAYSQSNLFIWNESSGFSRLSLMRSFASRHELFPQFGVVQTKGCSTIGREACHFMGRWGARV
;
A
#
# COMPACT_ATOMS: atom_id res chain seq x y z
N MET A 1 -29.13 -40.36 -16.66
CA MET A 1 -28.32 -39.41 -17.47
C MET A 1 -28.33 -38.08 -16.73
N LEU A 2 -27.30 -37.83 -15.93
CA LEU A 2 -27.08 -36.54 -15.29
C LEU A 2 -26.55 -35.60 -16.37
N ALA A 3 -27.24 -34.47 -16.57
CA ALA A 3 -26.78 -33.39 -17.43
C ALA A 3 -25.33 -33.06 -17.09
N SER A 4 -24.47 -33.01 -18.12
CA SER A 4 -23.11 -32.47 -18.00
C SER A 4 -23.21 -31.15 -17.26
N ARG A 5 -22.50 -31.04 -16.13
CA ARG A 5 -22.36 -29.77 -15.41
C ARG A 5 -21.97 -28.71 -16.43
N ALA A 6 -22.87 -27.75 -16.66
CA ALA A 6 -22.50 -26.52 -17.33
C ALA A 6 -21.30 -25.98 -16.54
N GLU A 7 -20.13 -25.95 -17.16
CA GLU A 7 -19.00 -25.21 -16.65
C GLU A 7 -19.52 -23.78 -16.45
N ALA A 8 -19.62 -23.33 -15.20
CA ALA A 8 -19.91 -21.94 -14.91
C ALA A 8 -18.96 -21.07 -15.76
N PRO A 9 -19.35 -19.85 -16.19
CA PRO A 9 -18.46 -19.01 -17.01
C PRO A 9 -17.24 -18.63 -16.16
N LEU A 10 -16.22 -19.50 -16.18
CA LEU A 10 -15.04 -19.40 -15.33
C LEU A 10 -14.24 -18.14 -15.66
N GLY A 11 -14.32 -17.65 -16.91
CA GLY A 11 -13.71 -16.41 -17.38
C GLY A 11 -14.28 -15.16 -16.70
N TRP A 12 -15.60 -15.12 -16.46
CA TRP A 12 -16.27 -13.98 -15.81
C TRP A 12 -15.74 -13.68 -14.41
N PHE A 13 -15.39 -14.73 -13.64
CA PHE A 13 -14.89 -14.60 -12.27
C PHE A 13 -13.37 -14.37 -12.19
N MET A 14 -12.67 -14.25 -13.32
CA MET A 14 -11.22 -14.10 -13.30
C MET A 14 -10.81 -12.70 -12.87
N ILE A 15 -11.44 -11.68 -13.41
CA ILE A 15 -11.07 -10.28 -13.19
C ILE A 15 -12.28 -9.55 -12.62
N GLU A 16 -12.10 -8.87 -11.49
CA GLU A 16 -13.12 -8.05 -10.87
C GLU A 16 -12.81 -6.56 -11.10
N PRO A 17 -13.84 -5.71 -11.27
CA PRO A 17 -13.65 -4.26 -11.25
C PRO A 17 -12.91 -3.82 -9.99
N SER A 18 -11.84 -3.06 -10.19
CA SER A 18 -11.00 -2.49 -9.12
C SER A 18 -11.22 -0.98 -8.94
N TYR A 19 -12.04 -0.37 -9.78
CA TYR A 19 -12.41 1.03 -9.74
C TYR A 19 -13.93 1.20 -9.92
N SER A 20 -14.51 2.21 -9.27
CA SER A 20 -15.92 2.58 -9.49
C SER A 20 -15.97 3.93 -10.18
N CYS A 21 -16.41 3.95 -11.44
CA CYS A 21 -16.59 5.19 -12.17
C CYS A 21 -17.72 6.02 -11.54
N PRO A 22 -17.52 7.33 -11.25
CA PRO A 22 -18.57 8.18 -10.68
C PRO A 22 -19.80 8.34 -11.59
N ASN A 23 -19.61 8.42 -12.90
CA ASN A 23 -20.68 8.48 -13.88
C ASN A 23 -20.34 7.57 -15.05
N GLU A 24 -21.01 6.43 -15.09
CA GLU A 24 -20.84 5.42 -16.11
C GLU A 24 -22.05 5.43 -17.06
N GLU A 25 -21.79 5.48 -18.37
CA GLU A 25 -22.86 5.46 -19.37
C GLU A 25 -22.60 4.34 -20.38
N LEU A 26 -23.64 3.55 -20.67
CA LEU A 26 -23.63 2.59 -21.77
C LEU A 26 -23.78 3.37 -23.08
N VAL A 27 -22.80 3.25 -23.97
CA VAL A 27 -22.77 3.93 -25.27
C VAL A 27 -23.15 2.92 -26.35
N GLY A 28 -24.29 3.16 -26.98
CA GLY A 28 -25.00 2.22 -27.85
C GLY A 28 -26.39 1.90 -27.30
N LYS A 29 -27.23 1.21 -28.08
CA LYS A 29 -28.64 0.95 -27.70
C LYS A 29 -28.83 -0.33 -26.89
N TYR A 30 -28.49 -1.48 -27.49
CA TYR A 30 -28.62 -2.81 -26.90
C TYR A 30 -27.89 -3.83 -27.78
N GLY A 31 -27.58 -5.00 -27.22
CA GLY A 31 -27.00 -6.12 -27.97
C GLY A 31 -25.49 -6.01 -28.13
N ASP A 32 -24.96 -6.68 -29.16
CA ASP A 32 -23.54 -6.71 -29.48
C ASP A 32 -23.03 -5.33 -29.94
N GLY A 33 -21.74 -5.02 -29.72
CA GLY A 33 -21.13 -3.76 -30.15
C GLY A 33 -21.39 -2.52 -29.28
N VAL A 34 -22.22 -2.58 -28.23
CA VAL A 34 -22.32 -1.50 -27.21
C VAL A 34 -21.15 -1.56 -26.25
N LYS A 35 -20.71 -0.42 -25.70
CA LYS A 35 -19.63 -0.42 -24.70
C LYS A 35 -19.87 0.59 -23.58
N TRP A 36 -19.43 0.26 -22.38
CA TRP A 36 -19.46 1.15 -21.23
C TRP A 36 -18.31 2.16 -21.26
N VAL A 37 -18.63 3.43 -21.01
CA VAL A 37 -17.67 4.53 -20.98
C VAL A 37 -17.82 5.32 -19.69
N CYS A 38 -16.70 5.65 -19.06
CA CYS A 38 -16.65 6.47 -17.85
C CYS A 38 -16.61 7.96 -18.21
N ASN A 39 -17.54 8.75 -17.67
CA ASN A 39 -17.70 10.18 -17.90
C ASN A 39 -17.65 10.62 -19.39
N PRO A 40 -18.36 9.96 -20.34
CA PRO A 40 -18.21 10.24 -21.77
C PRO A 40 -18.48 11.69 -22.13
N ARG A 41 -19.46 12.34 -21.47
CA ARG A 41 -19.83 13.73 -21.70
C ARG A 41 -18.77 14.76 -21.28
N SER A 42 -17.73 14.32 -20.57
CA SER A 42 -16.63 15.18 -20.11
C SER A 42 -15.36 15.01 -20.94
N LEU A 43 -15.33 14.09 -21.90
CA LEU A 43 -14.13 13.79 -22.71
C LEU A 43 -13.61 15.02 -23.44
N ASP A 44 -14.50 15.79 -24.08
CA ASP A 44 -14.13 17.01 -24.80
C ASP A 44 -13.53 18.08 -23.89
N ASN A 45 -14.07 18.23 -22.68
CA ASN A 45 -13.56 19.20 -21.71
C ASN A 45 -12.19 18.77 -21.19
N ALA A 46 -12.02 17.48 -20.83
CA ALA A 46 -10.76 16.94 -20.37
C ALA A 46 -9.65 17.05 -21.44
N ALA A 47 -9.99 16.79 -22.71
CA ALA A 47 -9.05 16.98 -23.83
C ALA A 47 -8.64 18.44 -24.00
N ARG A 48 -9.61 19.36 -23.94
CA ARG A 48 -9.37 20.80 -24.08
C ARG A 48 -8.51 21.36 -22.95
N GLU A 49 -8.78 20.96 -21.71
CA GLU A 49 -7.98 21.33 -20.53
C GLU A 49 -6.53 20.85 -20.64
N ALA A 50 -6.31 19.69 -21.26
CA ALA A 50 -4.99 19.15 -21.56
C ALA A 50 -4.38 19.70 -22.87
N HIS A 51 -4.98 20.73 -23.50
CA HIS A 51 -4.52 21.34 -24.75
C HIS A 51 -4.32 20.35 -25.91
N ARG A 52 -5.18 19.32 -25.99
CA ARG A 52 -5.15 18.27 -27.01
C ARG A 52 -6.50 18.13 -27.71
N LYS A 53 -6.51 17.45 -28.86
CA LYS A 53 -7.75 17.01 -29.51
C LYS A 53 -8.36 15.84 -28.72
N CYS A 54 -9.69 15.75 -28.71
CA CYS A 54 -10.37 14.56 -28.24
C CYS A 54 -10.45 13.53 -29.37
N VAL A 55 -10.04 12.29 -29.12
CA VAL A 55 -9.93 11.24 -30.15
C VAL A 55 -10.54 9.93 -29.65
N VAL A 56 -11.41 9.32 -30.46
CA VAL A 56 -11.97 7.99 -30.22
C VAL A 56 -11.51 7.04 -31.31
N TYR A 57 -10.90 5.93 -30.92
CA TYR A 57 -10.53 4.84 -31.82
C TYR A 57 -11.45 3.64 -31.61
N SER A 58 -11.92 3.07 -32.71
CA SER A 58 -12.71 1.84 -32.70
C SER A 58 -12.12 0.81 -33.64
N PHE A 59 -11.65 -0.31 -33.08
CA PHE A 59 -11.09 -1.44 -33.81
C PHE A 59 -12.07 -2.61 -33.79
N GLY A 60 -12.32 -3.20 -34.97
CA GLY A 60 -13.27 -4.31 -35.17
C GLY A 60 -14.70 -3.89 -34.86
N SER A 61 -15.32 -3.20 -35.81
CA SER A 61 -16.71 -2.74 -35.71
C SER A 61 -17.69 -3.78 -36.28
N ARG A 62 -17.24 -4.65 -37.21
CA ARG A 62 -18.03 -5.72 -37.86
C ARG A 62 -19.35 -5.25 -38.49
N GLY A 63 -19.47 -3.95 -38.74
CA GLY A 63 -20.66 -3.31 -39.29
C GLY A 63 -21.68 -2.89 -38.23
N GLU A 64 -21.36 -3.10 -36.95
CA GLU A 64 -22.15 -2.68 -35.80
C GLU A 64 -21.67 -1.32 -35.31
N ASP A 65 -21.94 -0.27 -36.09
CA ASP A 65 -21.43 1.08 -35.86
C ASP A 65 -22.20 1.86 -34.78
N GLN A 66 -22.97 1.17 -33.93
CA GLN A 66 -23.86 1.80 -32.95
C GLN A 66 -23.09 2.51 -31.82
N PHE A 67 -21.94 1.99 -31.41
CA PHE A 67 -21.06 2.67 -30.47
C PHE A 67 -20.55 3.99 -31.06
N GLU A 68 -20.05 3.97 -32.30
CA GLU A 68 -19.52 5.13 -33.01
C GLU A 68 -20.62 6.17 -33.25
N GLN A 69 -21.82 5.73 -33.61
CA GLN A 69 -22.96 6.62 -33.78
C GLN A 69 -23.32 7.31 -32.47
N ASP A 70 -23.45 6.57 -31.37
CA ASP A 70 -23.94 7.13 -30.12
C ASP A 70 -22.85 7.95 -29.39
N ILE A 71 -21.56 7.57 -29.47
CA ILE A 71 -20.47 8.40 -28.93
C ILE A 71 -20.37 9.73 -29.69
N SER A 72 -20.64 9.75 -31.01
CA SER A 72 -20.66 10.99 -31.82
C SER A 72 -21.77 11.96 -31.42
N ARG A 73 -22.84 11.47 -30.78
CA ARG A 73 -23.98 12.29 -30.33
C ARG A 73 -23.75 12.91 -28.96
N ILE A 74 -22.89 12.33 -28.14
CA ILE A 74 -22.66 12.77 -26.76
C ILE A 74 -21.28 13.40 -26.54
N THR A 75 -20.43 13.41 -27.57
CA THR A 75 -19.09 14.02 -27.58
C THR A 75 -18.85 14.78 -28.88
N THR A 76 -17.81 15.61 -28.91
CA THR A 76 -17.29 16.26 -30.13
C THR A 76 -15.93 15.71 -30.57
N CYS A 77 -15.59 14.50 -30.12
CA CYS A 77 -14.31 13.86 -30.40
C CYS A 77 -14.17 13.43 -31.87
N GLU A 78 -12.93 13.42 -32.37
CA GLU A 78 -12.60 12.87 -33.69
C GLU A 78 -12.68 11.33 -33.61
N ILE A 79 -13.64 10.74 -34.32
CA ILE A 79 -13.90 9.28 -34.29
C ILE A 79 -13.23 8.63 -35.51
N HIS A 80 -12.39 7.65 -35.26
CA HIS A 80 -11.76 6.82 -36.29
C HIS A 80 -12.14 5.35 -36.09
N THR A 81 -12.67 4.75 -37.15
CA THR A 81 -13.02 3.33 -37.19
C THR A 81 -12.01 2.60 -38.07
N PHE A 82 -11.38 1.57 -37.52
CA PHE A 82 -10.36 0.76 -38.16
C PHE A 82 -10.92 -0.64 -38.37
N ASP A 83 -11.47 -0.87 -39.55
CA ASP A 83 -12.08 -2.14 -39.88
C ASP A 83 -12.02 -2.37 -41.41
N PRO A 84 -11.22 -3.34 -41.87
CA PRO A 84 -11.10 -3.65 -43.30
C PRO A 84 -12.34 -4.36 -43.87
N THR A 85 -13.24 -4.87 -43.02
CA THR A 85 -14.39 -5.69 -43.42
C THR A 85 -15.67 -4.88 -43.66
N VAL A 86 -15.70 -3.61 -43.26
CA VAL A 86 -16.92 -2.77 -43.33
C VAL A 86 -16.89 -1.79 -44.50
N ALA A 87 -18.07 -1.49 -45.03
CA ALA A 87 -18.21 -0.54 -46.14
C ALA A 87 -18.26 0.93 -45.66
N LYS A 88 -18.92 1.20 -44.53
CA LYS A 88 -19.18 2.53 -43.99
C LYS A 88 -19.32 2.49 -42.45
N THR A 89 -19.11 3.63 -41.82
CA THR A 89 -19.30 3.90 -40.38
C THR A 89 -19.67 5.37 -40.20
N SER A 90 -20.10 5.78 -39.01
CA SER A 90 -20.33 7.18 -38.63
C SER A 90 -19.03 7.97 -38.41
N GLY A 91 -17.90 7.29 -38.16
CA GLY A 91 -16.58 7.90 -38.05
C GLY A 91 -15.77 7.93 -39.35
N THR A 92 -14.52 8.40 -39.26
CA THR A 92 -13.55 8.29 -40.36
C THR A 92 -13.11 6.83 -40.50
N LEU A 93 -13.49 6.19 -41.60
CA LEU A 93 -13.16 4.79 -41.87
C LEU A 93 -11.73 4.61 -42.41
N HIS A 94 -10.99 3.70 -41.78
CA HIS A 94 -9.69 3.22 -42.20
C HIS A 94 -9.77 1.73 -42.54
N ARG A 95 -9.32 1.36 -43.75
CA ARG A 95 -9.39 -0.02 -44.27
C ARG A 95 -8.17 -0.87 -43.92
N TYR A 96 -7.75 -0.80 -42.67
CA TYR A 96 -6.68 -1.62 -42.11
C TYR A 96 -7.00 -1.96 -40.65
N ALA A 97 -6.51 -3.08 -40.14
CA ALA A 97 -6.71 -3.50 -38.76
C ALA A 97 -5.54 -3.06 -37.86
N ILE A 98 -5.72 -3.19 -36.54
CA ILE A 98 -4.62 -3.04 -35.57
C ILE A 98 -3.87 -4.36 -35.43
N GLY A 99 -2.53 -4.31 -35.37
CA GLY A 99 -1.68 -5.48 -35.22
C GLY A 99 -0.42 -5.23 -34.40
N VAL A 100 0.38 -6.27 -34.24
CA VAL A 100 1.68 -6.23 -33.52
C VAL A 100 2.83 -5.67 -34.37
N ASN A 101 2.60 -5.54 -35.67
CA ASN A 101 3.53 -4.97 -36.63
C ASN A 101 2.76 -4.31 -37.78
N ASP A 102 3.47 -3.49 -38.55
CA ASP A 102 2.95 -2.94 -39.79
C ASP A 102 3.14 -3.99 -40.89
N SER A 103 2.04 -4.43 -41.52
CA SER A 103 2.04 -5.51 -42.50
C SER A 103 0.96 -5.28 -43.55
N GLU A 104 1.28 -5.47 -44.83
CA GLU A 104 0.29 -5.45 -45.91
C GLU A 104 -0.55 -6.73 -45.98
N GLN A 105 -0.09 -7.81 -45.34
CA GLN A 105 -0.73 -9.14 -45.34
C GLN A 105 -0.80 -9.71 -43.93
N GLY A 106 -1.29 -8.92 -42.98
CA GLY A 106 -1.60 -9.39 -41.64
C GLY A 106 -2.82 -10.32 -41.65
N ILE A 107 -2.90 -11.21 -40.66
CA ILE A 107 -3.98 -12.20 -40.53
C ILE A 107 -4.91 -11.73 -39.42
N ILE A 108 -6.19 -11.59 -39.73
CA ILE A 108 -7.25 -11.41 -38.74
C ILE A 108 -8.20 -12.61 -38.76
N HIS A 109 -8.77 -12.91 -37.60
CA HIS A 109 -9.90 -13.84 -37.48
C HIS A 109 -11.20 -13.06 -37.66
N THR A 110 -12.17 -13.65 -38.37
CA THR A 110 -13.50 -13.07 -38.61
C THR A 110 -14.57 -13.65 -37.70
N ASN A 111 -14.17 -14.55 -36.80
CA ASN A 111 -14.98 -15.08 -35.71
C ASN A 111 -14.11 -15.53 -34.53
N ALA A 112 -14.74 -15.68 -33.37
CA ALA A 112 -14.09 -16.08 -32.13
C ALA A 112 -13.68 -17.56 -32.05
N ALA A 113 -13.66 -18.36 -33.13
CA ALA A 113 -13.37 -19.79 -33.05
C ALA A 113 -11.85 -20.09 -33.20
N LYS A 114 -11.16 -20.40 -32.09
CA LYS A 114 -9.69 -20.68 -32.00
C LYS A 114 -9.09 -21.60 -33.06
N THR A 115 -9.88 -22.53 -33.59
CA THR A 115 -9.42 -23.58 -34.53
C THR A 115 -9.96 -23.42 -35.93
N ASP A 116 -10.66 -22.33 -36.23
CA ASP A 116 -11.28 -22.14 -37.53
C ASP A 116 -10.34 -21.44 -38.51
N THR A 117 -9.55 -22.23 -39.23
CA THR A 117 -8.71 -21.76 -40.34
C THR A 117 -9.53 -21.36 -41.57
N THR A 118 -10.86 -21.56 -41.57
CA THR A 118 -11.75 -21.17 -42.68
C THR A 118 -12.26 -19.74 -42.57
N HIS A 119 -12.03 -19.07 -41.43
CA HIS A 119 -12.50 -17.72 -41.13
C HIS A 119 -11.36 -16.71 -40.91
N ILE A 120 -10.29 -16.83 -41.70
CA ILE A 120 -9.17 -15.90 -41.72
C ILE A 120 -9.25 -14.93 -42.91
N ALA A 121 -8.89 -13.67 -42.70
CA ALA A 121 -8.74 -12.69 -43.77
C ALA A 121 -7.34 -12.08 -43.74
N TYR A 122 -6.77 -11.87 -44.94
CA TYR A 122 -5.51 -11.16 -45.11
C TYR A 122 -5.82 -9.69 -45.35
N VAL A 123 -5.34 -8.83 -44.44
CA VAL A 123 -5.64 -7.41 -44.45
C VAL A 123 -4.39 -6.61 -44.11
N PRO A 124 -4.29 -5.34 -44.57
CA PRO A 124 -3.29 -4.45 -44.05
C PRO A 124 -3.51 -4.25 -42.55
N MET A 125 -2.42 -4.26 -41.77
CA MET A 125 -2.42 -4.06 -40.32
C MET A 125 -1.36 -3.02 -39.96
N LYS A 126 -1.64 -2.23 -38.92
CA LYS A 126 -0.70 -1.26 -38.38
C LYS A 126 -0.63 -1.34 -36.86
N ARG A 127 0.52 -1.04 -36.28
CA ARG A 127 0.69 -0.85 -34.84
C ARG A 127 -0.05 0.41 -34.40
N LEU A 128 -0.51 0.43 -33.15
CA LEU A 128 -1.13 1.63 -32.58
C LEU A 128 -0.18 2.85 -32.66
N SER A 129 1.12 2.65 -32.40
CA SER A 129 2.12 3.72 -32.50
C SER A 129 2.17 4.35 -33.90
N THR A 130 2.14 3.54 -34.94
CA THR A 130 2.16 3.98 -36.35
C THR A 130 0.86 4.72 -36.70
N ILE A 131 -0.28 4.18 -36.28
CA ILE A 131 -1.60 4.82 -36.49
C ILE A 131 -1.63 6.21 -35.85
N MET A 132 -1.20 6.32 -34.60
CA MET A 132 -1.15 7.59 -33.87
C MET A 132 -0.19 8.59 -34.52
N GLU A 133 0.97 8.14 -35.01
CA GLU A 133 1.93 8.98 -35.72
C GLU A 133 1.37 9.52 -37.05
N GLU A 134 0.80 8.65 -37.89
CA GLU A 134 0.23 9.03 -39.19
C GLU A 134 -0.95 9.99 -39.04
N LEU A 135 -1.82 9.76 -38.05
CA LEU A 135 -2.96 10.62 -37.76
C LEU A 135 -2.59 11.86 -36.94
N LYS A 136 -1.34 11.97 -36.46
CA LYS A 136 -0.84 13.06 -35.62
C LYS A 136 -1.63 13.21 -34.32
N HIS A 137 -1.93 12.10 -33.68
CA HIS A 137 -2.60 12.04 -32.38
C HIS A 137 -1.61 11.64 -31.30
N ASP A 138 -1.51 12.44 -30.24
CA ASP A 138 -0.67 12.12 -29.09
C ASP A 138 -1.38 11.22 -28.07
N PHE A 139 -2.72 11.19 -28.11
CA PHE A 139 -3.56 10.51 -27.12
C PHE A 139 -4.88 10.06 -27.74
N ALA A 140 -5.34 8.86 -27.39
CA ALA A 140 -6.67 8.35 -27.67
C ALA A 140 -7.49 8.34 -26.38
N ASP A 141 -8.56 9.15 -26.31
CA ASP A 141 -9.42 9.27 -25.12
C ASP A 141 -10.16 7.98 -24.82
N VAL A 142 -10.64 7.33 -25.88
CA VAL A 142 -11.41 6.08 -25.81
C VAL A 142 -10.91 5.17 -26.93
N MET A 143 -10.59 3.93 -26.58
CA MET A 143 -10.16 2.90 -27.51
C MET A 143 -11.04 1.67 -27.35
N LYS A 144 -11.97 1.45 -28.27
CA LYS A 144 -12.69 0.18 -28.42
C LYS A 144 -11.78 -0.81 -29.15
N MET A 145 -11.59 -1.99 -28.58
CA MET A 145 -10.80 -3.08 -29.15
C MET A 145 -11.60 -4.38 -29.09
N ASP A 146 -12.05 -4.80 -30.25
CA ASP A 146 -12.69 -6.09 -30.47
C ASP A 146 -11.99 -6.72 -31.67
N THR A 147 -11.14 -7.72 -31.40
CA THR A 147 -10.21 -8.25 -32.41
C THR A 147 -10.18 -9.76 -32.47
N GLU A 148 -11.24 -10.41 -31.95
CA GLU A 148 -11.49 -11.84 -32.12
C GLU A 148 -10.26 -12.72 -31.74
N GLY A 149 -9.56 -12.37 -30.65
CA GLY A 149 -8.41 -13.10 -30.10
C GLY A 149 -7.04 -12.45 -30.32
N ALA A 150 -6.91 -11.42 -31.17
CA ALA A 150 -5.64 -10.75 -31.42
C ALA A 150 -5.18 -9.83 -30.25
N GLU A 151 -6.07 -9.54 -29.30
CA GLU A 151 -5.86 -8.59 -28.22
C GLU A 151 -4.60 -8.87 -27.40
N PHE A 152 -4.28 -10.15 -27.14
CA PHE A 152 -3.12 -10.53 -26.34
C PHE A 152 -1.79 -10.07 -26.95
N GLY A 153 -1.65 -10.24 -28.26
CA GLY A 153 -0.48 -9.79 -29.00
C GLY A 153 -0.41 -8.27 -29.03
N ILE A 154 -1.55 -7.63 -29.33
CA ILE A 154 -1.66 -6.17 -29.42
C ILE A 154 -1.31 -5.50 -28.09
N ILE A 155 -1.85 -5.97 -26.96
CA ILE A 155 -1.54 -5.41 -25.64
C ILE A 155 -0.07 -5.60 -25.27
N THR A 156 0.53 -6.75 -25.60
CA THR A 156 1.96 -6.99 -25.39
C THR A 156 2.81 -6.00 -26.21
N ASP A 157 2.44 -5.76 -27.45
CA ASP A 157 3.11 -4.79 -28.33
C ASP A 157 2.94 -3.35 -27.82
N MET A 158 1.73 -2.97 -27.42
CA MET A 158 1.43 -1.67 -26.85
C MET A 158 2.23 -1.42 -25.56
N ALA A 159 2.44 -2.45 -24.73
CA ALA A 159 3.29 -2.34 -23.55
C ALA A 159 4.76 -2.11 -23.93
N ALA A 160 5.29 -2.87 -24.90
CA ALA A 160 6.67 -2.75 -25.37
C ALA A 160 6.97 -1.39 -26.02
N THR A 161 5.96 -0.76 -26.63
CA THR A 161 6.06 0.54 -27.31
C THR A 161 5.60 1.73 -26.44
N ASN A 162 5.24 1.49 -25.17
CA ASN A 162 4.63 2.48 -24.27
C ASN A 162 3.32 3.13 -24.81
N SER A 163 2.64 2.45 -25.74
CA SER A 163 1.39 2.95 -26.34
C SER A 163 0.17 2.81 -25.42
N ILE A 164 0.19 1.90 -24.42
CA ILE A 164 -0.88 1.80 -23.42
C ILE A 164 -1.05 3.13 -22.66
N GLU A 165 0.06 3.81 -22.40
CA GLU A 165 0.10 5.12 -21.71
C GLU A 165 -0.42 6.27 -22.58
N LYS A 166 -0.79 6.01 -23.82
CA LYS A 166 -1.43 6.99 -24.71
C LYS A 166 -2.93 6.76 -24.87
N VAL A 167 -3.50 5.85 -24.08
CA VAL A 167 -4.93 5.53 -24.09
C VAL A 167 -5.55 5.97 -22.76
N GLY A 168 -6.67 6.68 -22.81
CA GLY A 168 -7.41 7.16 -21.64
C GLY A 168 -8.37 6.12 -21.08
N GLN A 169 -9.18 5.52 -21.95
CA GLN A 169 -10.09 4.43 -21.64
C GLN A 169 -9.97 3.34 -22.70
N MET A 170 -10.10 2.09 -22.28
CA MET A 170 -10.04 0.93 -23.16
C MET A 170 -11.27 0.06 -22.96
N GLN A 171 -12.05 -0.11 -24.02
CA GLN A 171 -13.23 -0.97 -24.08
C GLN A 171 -12.84 -2.21 -24.87
N ILE A 172 -12.40 -3.26 -24.17
CA ILE A 172 -11.76 -4.43 -24.76
C ILE A 172 -12.61 -5.68 -24.56
N GLU A 173 -12.86 -6.41 -25.64
CA GLU A 173 -13.35 -7.77 -25.54
C GLU A 173 -12.16 -8.73 -25.39
N VAL A 174 -12.19 -9.55 -24.35
CA VAL A 174 -11.13 -10.53 -24.06
C VAL A 174 -11.69 -11.94 -24.24
N HIS A 175 -11.08 -12.68 -25.16
CA HIS A 175 -11.47 -14.03 -25.51
C HIS A 175 -10.77 -15.09 -24.64
N TRP A 176 -11.49 -16.18 -24.33
CA TRP A 176 -10.92 -17.39 -23.73
C TRP A 176 -11.63 -18.62 -24.30
N TRP A 177 -10.88 -19.66 -24.64
CA TRP A 177 -11.48 -20.82 -25.31
C TRP A 177 -11.50 -22.07 -24.43
N ASP A 178 -10.54 -22.19 -23.53
CA ASP A 178 -10.39 -23.29 -22.59
C ASP A 178 -9.71 -22.85 -21.27
N ALA A 179 -9.67 -23.74 -20.29
CA ALA A 179 -9.08 -23.46 -18.98
C ALA A 179 -7.56 -23.21 -19.02
N ALA A 180 -6.85 -23.59 -20.08
CA ALA A 180 -5.42 -23.34 -20.23
C ALA A 180 -5.12 -21.88 -20.58
N ASP A 181 -6.08 -21.18 -21.22
CA ASP A 181 -5.97 -19.76 -21.57
C ASP A 181 -5.99 -18.83 -20.35
N ARG A 182 -6.32 -19.35 -19.16
CA ARG A 182 -6.40 -18.55 -17.93
C ARG A 182 -5.14 -17.74 -17.66
N LYS A 183 -3.96 -18.36 -17.85
CA LYS A 183 -2.68 -17.66 -17.60
C LYS A 183 -2.54 -16.45 -18.51
N GLN A 184 -2.93 -16.59 -19.78
CA GLN A 184 -2.81 -15.53 -20.77
C GLN A 184 -3.71 -14.33 -20.45
N VAL A 185 -4.93 -14.59 -19.97
CA VAL A 185 -5.84 -13.55 -19.48
C VAL A 185 -5.24 -12.84 -18.27
N TRP A 186 -4.73 -13.58 -17.28
CA TRP A 186 -4.04 -12.97 -16.13
C TRP A 186 -2.85 -12.12 -16.55
N ASP A 187 -1.99 -12.63 -17.44
CA ASP A 187 -0.82 -11.91 -17.94
C ASP A 187 -1.24 -10.61 -18.66
N LEU A 188 -2.32 -10.63 -19.46
CA LEU A 188 -2.86 -9.44 -20.14
C LEU A 188 -3.30 -8.37 -19.13
N PHE A 189 -4.05 -8.74 -18.10
CA PHE A 189 -4.49 -7.79 -17.08
C PHE A 189 -3.34 -7.34 -16.18
N ASP A 190 -2.37 -8.20 -15.89
CA ASP A 190 -1.14 -7.79 -15.19
C ASP A 190 -0.38 -6.72 -15.99
N ILE A 191 -0.26 -6.88 -17.32
CA ILE A 191 0.33 -5.87 -18.20
C ILE A 191 -0.48 -4.56 -18.12
N LEU A 192 -1.79 -4.61 -18.36
CA LEU A 192 -2.68 -3.44 -18.35
C LEU A 192 -2.64 -2.69 -17.00
N ASN A 193 -2.79 -3.42 -15.90
CA ASN A 193 -2.71 -2.88 -14.54
C ASN A 193 -1.34 -2.22 -14.30
N SER A 194 -0.26 -2.83 -14.79
CA SER A 194 1.08 -2.29 -14.63
C SER A 194 1.33 -0.97 -15.39
N HIS A 195 0.48 -0.64 -16.37
CA HIS A 195 0.45 0.64 -17.10
C HIS A 195 -0.69 1.57 -16.65
N GLY A 196 -1.38 1.23 -15.56
CA GLY A 196 -2.37 2.09 -14.90
C GLY A 196 -3.77 2.02 -15.43
N MET A 197 -4.07 1.02 -16.24
CA MET A 197 -5.43 0.68 -16.63
C MET A 197 -6.08 -0.13 -15.50
N VAL A 198 -7.18 0.39 -14.95
CA VAL A 198 -8.00 -0.30 -13.95
C VAL A 198 -9.35 -0.64 -14.53
N VAL A 199 -9.87 -1.83 -14.23
CA VAL A 199 -11.20 -2.25 -14.66
C VAL A 199 -12.25 -1.50 -13.84
N PHE A 200 -13.17 -0.81 -14.51
CA PHE A 200 -14.32 -0.16 -13.88
C PHE A 200 -15.65 -0.85 -14.20
N HIS A 201 -15.71 -1.62 -15.28
CA HIS A 201 -16.86 -2.41 -15.66
C HIS A 201 -16.45 -3.70 -16.34
N LYS A 202 -17.32 -4.70 -16.26
CA LYS A 202 -17.24 -5.92 -17.07
C LYS A 202 -18.64 -6.39 -17.44
N GLU A 203 -18.79 -7.00 -18.61
CA GLU A 203 -20.00 -7.73 -19.01
C GLU A 203 -19.62 -9.06 -19.67
N ASN A 204 -20.36 -10.13 -19.35
CA ASN A 204 -20.13 -11.41 -20.00
C ASN A 204 -20.79 -11.35 -21.37
N ASN A 205 -20.12 -11.82 -22.42
CA ASN A 205 -20.75 -11.91 -23.72
C ASN A 205 -21.84 -13.00 -23.66
N ILE A 206 -23.10 -12.56 -23.69
CA ILE A 206 -24.27 -13.44 -23.55
C ILE A 206 -24.56 -14.23 -24.85
N ILE A 207 -23.99 -13.80 -25.97
CA ILE A 207 -24.12 -14.45 -27.28
C ILE A 207 -22.99 -15.48 -27.44
N TYR A 208 -21.79 -15.18 -26.96
CA TYR A 208 -20.62 -16.04 -27.01
C TYR A 208 -19.97 -16.20 -25.63
N ASN A 209 -20.19 -17.34 -24.97
CA ASN A 209 -19.74 -17.60 -23.58
C ASN A 209 -18.22 -17.78 -23.38
N LYS A 210 -17.43 -17.42 -24.39
CA LYS A 210 -15.99 -17.56 -24.50
C LYS A 210 -15.31 -16.19 -24.74
N GLY A 211 -16.01 -15.11 -24.36
CA GLY A 211 -15.51 -13.74 -24.33
C GLY A 211 -16.22 -12.92 -23.25
N SER A 212 -15.52 -11.91 -22.71
CA SER A 212 -16.09 -10.90 -21.82
C SER A 212 -15.65 -9.53 -22.30
N GLU A 213 -16.55 -8.60 -22.15
CA GLU A 213 -16.31 -7.18 -22.29
C GLU A 213 -15.72 -6.64 -21.00
N TYR A 214 -14.66 -5.84 -21.12
CA TYR A 214 -14.08 -5.09 -20.03
C TYR A 214 -13.96 -3.62 -20.41
N ALA A 215 -14.34 -2.75 -19.48
CA ALA A 215 -14.10 -1.32 -19.61
C ALA A 215 -13.03 -0.90 -18.59
N LEU A 216 -11.93 -0.37 -19.09
CA LEU A 216 -10.78 0.06 -18.32
C LEU A 216 -10.61 1.58 -18.42
N LEU A 217 -10.16 2.18 -17.33
CA LEU A 217 -9.81 3.58 -17.23
C LEU A 217 -8.33 3.68 -16.84
N ARG A 218 -7.58 4.55 -17.52
CA ARG A 218 -6.23 4.89 -17.09
C ARG A 218 -6.28 5.90 -15.95
N LEU A 219 -5.73 5.54 -14.80
CA LEU A 219 -5.56 6.48 -13.69
C LEU A 219 -4.30 7.32 -13.91
N ALA A 220 -4.40 8.64 -13.69
CA ALA A 220 -3.24 9.52 -13.70
C ALA A 220 -2.30 9.16 -12.53
N PRO A 221 -0.96 9.19 -12.73
CA PRO A 221 -0.02 8.99 -11.64
C PRO A 221 -0.26 9.99 -10.50
N ARG A 222 -0.32 9.47 -9.27
CA ARG A 222 -0.40 10.22 -8.01
C ARG A 222 0.75 9.77 -7.07
N PRO A 223 2.03 10.02 -7.44
CA PRO A 223 3.15 9.63 -6.59
C PRO A 223 3.09 10.28 -5.20
N ASP A 224 2.48 11.46 -5.09
CA ASP A 224 2.20 12.14 -3.83
C ASP A 224 1.38 11.30 -2.85
N LEU A 225 0.52 10.41 -3.35
CA LEU A 225 -0.27 9.50 -2.52
C LEU A 225 0.62 8.54 -1.73
N PHE A 226 1.68 8.02 -2.35
CA PHE A 226 2.54 6.97 -1.78
C PHE A 226 3.90 7.50 -1.28
N ARG A 227 4.23 8.77 -1.50
CA ARG A 227 5.46 9.40 -0.99
C ARG A 227 5.27 9.87 0.45
N ALA A 228 6.34 9.80 1.24
CA ALA A 228 6.36 10.44 2.54
C ALA A 228 6.75 11.91 2.34
N PHE A 229 6.16 12.79 3.13
CA PHE A 229 6.59 14.18 3.23
C PHE A 229 7.88 14.25 4.08
N PRO A 230 8.89 15.03 3.67
CA PRO A 230 10.04 15.31 4.52
C PRO A 230 9.63 15.77 5.92
N ARG A 231 10.40 15.36 6.94
CA ARG A 231 10.11 15.66 8.36
C ARG A 231 9.95 17.18 8.63
N GLN A 232 10.71 18.03 7.94
CA GLN A 232 10.59 19.50 8.03
C GLN A 232 9.27 20.02 7.47
N THR A 233 8.78 19.49 6.34
CA THR A 233 7.46 19.85 5.79
C THR A 233 6.30 19.34 6.65
N ALA A 234 6.46 18.19 7.33
CA ALA A 234 5.46 17.66 8.26
C ALA A 234 5.37 18.42 9.59
N ALA A 235 6.45 19.12 9.99
CA ALA A 235 6.43 20.05 11.13
C ALA A 235 5.74 21.37 10.75
N LEU A 236 6.06 21.90 9.56
CA LEU A 236 5.44 23.13 9.03
C LEU A 236 3.92 23.02 8.79
N SER A 237 3.41 21.80 8.56
CA SER A 237 1.97 21.57 8.34
C SER A 237 1.12 21.51 9.63
N GLN A 238 1.74 21.43 10.82
CA GLN A 238 1.01 21.35 12.09
C GLN A 238 0.59 22.73 12.64
N GLY A 239 1.05 23.81 12.00
CA GLY A 239 0.69 25.18 12.38
C GLY A 239 1.33 25.64 13.71
N PHE A 240 1.27 26.95 13.93
CA PHE A 240 1.93 27.63 15.07
C PHE A 240 1.51 27.09 16.45
N GLU A 241 0.25 26.67 16.61
CA GLU A 241 -0.28 26.20 17.91
C GLU A 241 0.34 24.87 18.37
N ALA A 242 0.61 23.94 17.44
CA ALA A 242 1.24 22.65 17.75
C ALA A 242 2.71 22.81 18.16
N GLU A 243 3.44 23.69 17.47
CA GLU A 243 4.83 24.01 17.84
C GLU A 243 4.90 24.63 19.24
N HIS A 244 4.00 25.58 19.54
CA HIS A 244 3.91 26.20 20.86
C HIS A 244 3.59 25.16 21.95
N PHE A 245 2.63 24.25 21.70
CA PHE A 245 2.26 23.20 22.64
C PHE A 245 3.44 22.31 23.05
N PHE A 246 4.28 21.89 22.10
CA PHE A 246 5.47 21.11 22.44
C PHE A 246 6.56 21.95 23.08
N ALA A 247 6.75 23.20 22.65
CA ALA A 247 7.74 24.11 23.24
C ALA A 247 7.48 24.38 24.74
N GLU A 248 6.20 24.52 25.14
CA GLU A 248 5.81 24.61 26.56
C GLU A 248 6.25 23.36 27.33
N TYR A 249 6.03 22.17 26.77
CA TYR A 249 6.40 20.92 27.41
C TYR A 249 7.91 20.76 27.55
N VAL A 250 8.72 21.24 26.59
CA VAL A 250 10.19 21.22 26.70
C VAL A 250 10.64 21.91 28.00
N GLN A 251 10.06 23.07 28.31
CA GLN A 251 10.38 23.81 29.54
C GLN A 251 9.97 23.06 30.81
N VAL A 252 8.78 22.43 30.79
CA VAL A 252 8.31 21.59 31.90
C VAL A 252 9.27 20.42 32.11
N HIS A 253 9.59 19.67 31.05
CA HIS A 253 10.46 18.49 31.13
C HIS A 253 11.82 18.84 31.72
N LYS A 254 12.47 19.90 31.19
CA LYS A 254 13.78 20.34 31.66
C LYS A 254 13.78 20.71 33.14
N ARG A 255 12.77 21.47 33.58
CA ARG A 255 12.62 21.89 34.98
C ARG A 255 12.37 20.70 35.91
N GLU A 256 11.36 19.89 35.61
CA GLU A 256 10.93 18.81 36.50
C GLU A 256 11.96 17.68 36.59
N ARG A 257 12.63 17.36 35.47
CA ARG A 257 13.69 16.35 35.44
C ARG A 257 14.88 16.78 36.30
N ALA A 258 15.36 18.01 36.14
CA ALA A 258 16.52 18.52 36.88
C ALA A 258 16.25 18.60 38.40
N ALA A 259 15.01 18.93 38.77
CA ALA A 259 14.62 19.07 40.17
C ALA A 259 14.25 17.75 40.87
N CYS A 260 14.22 16.61 40.16
CA CYS A 260 13.50 15.41 40.63
C CYS A 260 12.09 15.75 41.14
N GLY A 261 11.42 16.68 40.45
CA GLY A 261 10.12 17.23 40.83
C GLY A 261 9.00 16.29 40.41
N ARG A 262 8.28 16.67 39.36
CA ARG A 262 7.20 15.85 38.79
C ARG A 262 7.72 14.94 37.68
N ILE A 263 7.86 13.65 37.95
CA ILE A 263 8.40 12.68 36.98
C ILE A 263 7.40 11.56 36.71
N LEU A 264 7.31 11.16 35.43
CA LEU A 264 6.65 9.93 34.98
C LEU A 264 7.69 9.02 34.33
N VAL A 265 7.94 7.88 34.97
CA VAL A 265 8.79 6.82 34.43
C VAL A 265 7.92 5.80 33.71
N PHE A 266 8.12 5.63 32.40
CA PHE A 266 7.60 4.48 31.68
C PHE A 266 8.45 3.26 32.00
N ASP A 267 7.90 2.33 32.80
CA ASP A 267 8.66 1.23 33.39
C ASP A 267 8.22 -0.12 32.81
N CYS A 268 8.84 -0.48 31.70
CA CYS A 268 8.56 -1.69 30.95
C CYS A 268 9.89 -2.34 30.53
N ASN A 269 10.68 -2.71 31.53
CA ASN A 269 11.91 -3.48 31.37
C ASN A 269 11.63 -5.00 31.22
N LEU A 270 12.68 -5.81 31.20
CA LEU A 270 12.61 -7.27 31.07
C LEU A 270 11.96 -7.95 32.28
N ASP A 271 11.96 -7.31 33.45
CA ASP A 271 11.38 -7.85 34.69
C ASP A 271 9.88 -7.58 34.79
N VAL A 272 9.43 -6.38 34.39
CA VAL A 272 8.01 -5.99 34.41
C VAL A 272 7.21 -6.67 33.27
N ASN A 273 7.89 -7.13 32.21
CA ASN A 273 7.33 -7.90 31.09
C ASN A 273 6.05 -7.30 30.48
N CYS A 274 6.17 -6.13 29.85
CA CYS A 274 5.08 -5.46 29.13
C CYS A 274 4.84 -5.99 27.70
N GLY A 275 5.13 -7.27 27.43
CA GLY A 275 4.91 -7.86 26.10
C GLY A 275 6.03 -7.57 25.08
N GLY A 276 5.65 -7.61 23.80
CA GLY A 276 6.53 -7.46 22.64
C GLY A 276 6.87 -6.00 22.28
N LEU A 277 7.47 -5.78 21.11
CA LEU A 277 7.92 -4.43 20.69
C LEU A 277 6.73 -3.49 20.49
N GLY A 278 5.73 -3.96 19.73
CA GLY A 278 4.48 -3.24 19.47
C GLY A 278 3.82 -2.77 20.77
N ASP A 279 3.70 -3.69 21.72
CA ASP A 279 3.09 -3.47 23.04
C ASP A 279 3.80 -2.36 23.83
N ARG A 280 5.13 -2.48 23.96
CA ARG A 280 5.96 -1.54 24.73
C ARG A 280 5.95 -0.15 24.13
N VAL A 281 6.17 -0.01 22.82
CA VAL A 281 6.22 1.32 22.18
C VAL A 281 4.84 1.99 22.20
N THR A 282 3.77 1.23 22.01
CA THR A 282 2.41 1.79 22.08
C THR A 282 2.09 2.32 23.49
N GLY A 283 2.47 1.57 24.53
CA GLY A 283 2.35 2.01 25.92
C GLY A 283 3.23 3.21 26.25
N MET A 284 4.44 3.25 25.69
CA MET A 284 5.40 4.33 25.86
C MET A 284 4.91 5.66 25.28
N VAL A 285 4.44 5.67 24.03
CA VAL A 285 3.91 6.89 23.37
C VAL A 285 2.64 7.37 24.07
N THR A 286 1.81 6.45 24.59
CA THR A 286 0.68 6.81 25.46
C THR A 286 1.16 7.50 26.75
N SER A 287 2.26 7.03 27.32
CA SER A 287 2.85 7.58 28.54
C SER A 287 3.51 8.96 28.33
N VAL A 288 4.03 9.23 27.12
CA VAL A 288 4.44 10.58 26.71
C VAL A 288 3.27 11.55 26.75
N MET A 289 2.12 11.18 26.17
CA MET A 289 0.95 12.07 26.23
C MET A 289 0.45 12.29 27.67
N LEU A 290 0.54 11.25 28.50
CA LEU A 290 0.20 11.34 29.91
C LEU A 290 1.14 12.26 30.68
N SER A 291 2.44 12.25 30.39
CA SER A 291 3.41 13.15 31.04
C SER A 291 3.16 14.60 30.65
N ILE A 292 2.84 14.86 29.38
CA ILE A 292 2.46 16.20 28.89
C ILE A 292 1.21 16.70 29.62
N LEU A 293 0.15 15.88 29.66
CA LEU A 293 -1.13 16.25 30.28
C LEU A 293 -1.02 16.46 31.79
N THR A 294 -0.05 15.83 32.47
CA THR A 294 0.15 15.95 33.92
C THR A 294 1.32 16.86 34.32
N ASN A 295 1.93 17.57 33.36
CA ASN A 295 3.09 18.43 33.57
C ASN A 295 4.25 17.70 34.29
N ARG A 296 4.61 16.51 33.79
CA ARG A 296 5.69 15.68 34.31
C ARG A 296 6.82 15.56 33.29
N ALA A 297 8.07 15.53 33.75
CA ALA A 297 9.16 15.05 32.93
C ALA A 297 8.98 13.56 32.61
N PHE A 298 9.20 13.20 31.35
CA PHE A 298 9.06 11.83 30.85
C PHE A 298 10.39 11.08 30.92
N VAL A 299 10.40 9.87 31.45
CA VAL A 299 11.61 9.04 31.51
C VAL A 299 11.30 7.63 31.02
N VAL A 300 12.17 7.08 30.18
CA VAL A 300 12.04 5.71 29.67
C VAL A 300 12.93 4.77 30.45
N HIS A 301 12.32 3.78 31.10
CA HIS A 301 12.97 2.62 31.68
C HIS A 301 12.55 1.36 30.92
N GLN A 302 13.15 1.18 29.75
CA GLN A 302 12.97 0.02 28.87
C GLN A 302 14.34 -0.42 28.34
N ASP A 303 14.64 -1.72 28.47
CA ASP A 303 15.90 -2.27 28.01
C ASP A 303 16.11 -2.06 26.50
N PHE A 304 17.36 -1.75 26.12
CA PHE A 304 17.83 -1.58 24.75
C PHE A 304 17.16 -0.46 23.93
N PHE A 305 16.18 0.25 24.48
CA PHE A 305 15.50 1.32 23.75
C PHE A 305 16.43 2.51 23.47
N HIS A 306 17.23 2.92 24.46
CA HIS A 306 18.21 4.01 24.31
C HIS A 306 19.43 3.65 23.43
N GLU A 307 19.64 2.36 23.13
CA GLU A 307 20.63 1.91 22.15
C GLU A 307 20.11 2.08 20.71
N SER A 308 18.78 2.06 20.55
CA SER A 308 18.10 2.14 19.25
C SER A 308 17.63 3.56 18.93
N PHE A 309 17.17 4.30 19.94
CA PHE A 309 16.68 5.67 19.81
C PHE A 309 17.40 6.63 20.75
N GLN A 310 17.47 7.89 20.33
CA GLN A 310 17.96 9.03 21.09
C GLN A 310 16.87 10.11 21.19
N PRO A 311 16.99 11.07 22.13
CA PRO A 311 16.12 12.23 22.16
C PRO A 311 16.14 12.99 20.83
N ALA A 312 14.96 13.19 20.23
CA ALA A 312 14.80 14.01 19.03
C ALA A 312 14.95 15.52 19.32
N ASP A 313 14.77 15.91 20.59
CA ASP A 313 15.08 17.23 21.12
C ASP A 313 15.98 17.04 22.35
N LEU A 314 17.15 17.70 22.36
CA LEU A 314 18.15 17.56 23.42
C LEU A 314 17.66 18.12 24.76
N ASP A 315 16.72 19.08 24.75
CA ASP A 315 16.11 19.60 25.97
C ASP A 315 15.02 18.67 26.54
N VAL A 316 14.62 17.63 25.79
CA VAL A 316 13.71 16.56 26.22
C VAL A 316 14.47 15.26 26.40
N ASP A 317 15.49 15.26 27.27
CA ASP A 317 16.22 14.04 27.58
C ASP A 317 15.34 13.07 28.38
N TRP A 318 14.81 12.05 27.70
CA TRP A 318 13.97 11.01 28.31
C TRP A 318 14.77 9.80 28.79
N ARG A 319 16.08 9.77 28.59
CA ARG A 319 16.89 8.59 28.93
C ARG A 319 16.92 8.38 30.43
N TRP A 320 16.95 7.13 30.87
CA TRP A 320 17.23 6.81 32.26
C TRP A 320 18.68 7.16 32.62
N SER A 321 18.92 7.59 33.87
CA SER A 321 20.27 7.81 34.39
C SER A 321 20.35 7.40 35.87
N PRO A 322 21.53 7.04 36.40
CA PRO A 322 21.70 6.67 37.80
C PRO A 322 21.29 7.78 38.79
N GLU A 323 21.41 9.05 38.41
CA GLU A 323 21.01 10.18 39.24
C GLU A 323 19.49 10.16 39.51
N LEU A 324 18.71 9.76 38.50
CA LEU A 324 17.26 9.61 38.62
C LEU A 324 16.87 8.43 39.51
N GLU A 325 17.70 7.41 39.64
CA GLU A 325 17.41 6.21 40.44
C GLU A 325 17.12 6.56 41.91
N SER A 326 17.84 7.57 42.44
CA SER A 326 17.66 8.07 43.79
C SER A 326 16.24 8.58 44.08
N CYS A 327 15.60 9.22 43.09
CA CYS A 327 14.28 9.84 43.25
C CYS A 327 13.12 9.03 42.62
N THR A 328 13.43 7.98 41.85
CA THR A 328 12.43 7.18 41.13
C THR A 328 12.29 5.75 41.64
N SER A 329 13.31 5.15 42.25
CA SER A 329 13.30 3.73 42.65
C SER A 329 12.17 3.36 43.62
N GLN A 330 11.87 4.23 44.59
CA GLN A 330 10.81 4.04 45.60
C GLN A 330 9.44 4.57 45.16
N ALA A 331 9.32 5.11 43.94
CA ALA A 331 8.06 5.65 43.47
C ALA A 331 7.01 4.55 43.25
N PRO A 332 5.71 4.84 43.47
CA PRO A 332 4.64 3.87 43.25
C PRO A 332 4.58 3.43 41.78
N LEU A 333 4.48 2.11 41.58
CA LEU A 333 4.29 1.50 40.27
C LEU A 333 2.79 1.28 39.97
N PHE A 334 2.27 2.09 39.05
CA PHE A 334 0.94 1.94 38.49
C PHE A 334 1.00 0.94 37.32
N ASN A 335 0.66 -0.32 37.60
CA ASN A 335 0.65 -1.37 36.61
C ASN A 335 -0.70 -1.47 35.88
N PHE A 336 -0.71 -1.12 34.60
CA PHE A 336 -1.83 -1.23 33.66
C PHE A 336 -1.60 -2.27 32.56
N VAL A 337 -0.57 -3.10 32.67
CA VAL A 337 -0.32 -4.19 31.73
C VAL A 337 -1.55 -5.10 31.66
N ASN A 338 -2.04 -5.36 30.44
CA ASN A 338 -3.23 -6.14 30.13
C ASN A 338 -4.55 -5.64 30.76
N LYS A 339 -4.60 -4.41 31.28
CA LYS A 339 -5.84 -3.86 31.86
C LYS A 339 -6.69 -3.17 30.78
N ASN A 340 -7.94 -3.65 30.62
CA ASN A 340 -8.90 -3.11 29.66
C ASN A 340 -9.76 -1.95 30.20
N ARG A 341 -9.79 -1.72 31.53
CA ARG A 341 -10.43 -0.53 32.12
C ARG A 341 -9.81 0.73 31.52
N ASN A 342 -10.52 1.85 31.56
CA ASN A 342 -9.98 3.15 31.13
C ASN A 342 -9.40 3.91 32.33
N PRO A 343 -8.16 3.62 32.77
CA PRO A 343 -7.54 4.39 33.86
C PRO A 343 -7.29 5.86 33.43
N TYR A 344 -7.39 6.16 32.13
CA TYR A 344 -7.17 7.48 31.56
C TYR A 344 -8.43 8.38 31.58
N ALA A 345 -9.55 7.93 32.16
CA ALA A 345 -10.67 8.82 32.40
C ALA A 345 -10.40 9.79 33.57
N ASN A 346 -9.67 9.32 34.60
CA ASN A 346 -9.39 10.08 35.83
C ASN A 346 -7.89 10.05 36.19
N PHE A 347 -7.00 10.05 35.19
CA PHE A 347 -5.56 9.92 35.46
C PHE A 347 -5.00 11.11 36.24
N GLU A 348 -5.60 12.30 36.10
CA GLU A 348 -5.18 13.49 36.85
C GLU A 348 -5.32 13.24 38.34
N GLU A 349 -6.50 12.78 38.78
CA GLU A 349 -6.79 12.39 40.16
C GLU A 349 -5.88 11.23 40.62
N LEU A 350 -5.77 10.17 39.80
CA LEU A 350 -4.98 8.98 40.14
C LEU A 350 -3.50 9.27 40.39
N LEU A 351 -2.94 10.22 39.64
CA LEU A 351 -1.51 10.55 39.71
C LEU A 351 -1.23 11.81 40.52
N HIS A 352 -2.26 12.59 40.89
CA HIS A 352 -2.11 13.93 41.47
C HIS A 352 -1.16 13.95 42.67
N ASP A 353 -1.40 13.04 43.63
CA ASP A 353 -0.75 13.03 44.94
C ASP A 353 0.68 12.45 44.94
N HIS A 354 1.18 12.06 43.77
CA HIS A 354 2.49 11.45 43.63
C HIS A 354 3.40 12.31 42.75
N PRO A 355 4.44 12.95 43.29
CA PRO A 355 5.37 13.77 42.49
C PRO A 355 6.15 12.90 41.49
N VAL A 356 6.59 11.72 41.90
CA VAL A 356 7.22 10.75 41.00
C VAL A 356 6.34 9.51 40.90
N VAL A 357 6.08 9.05 39.68
CA VAL A 357 5.27 7.86 39.40
C VAL A 357 5.98 6.96 38.39
N ARG A 358 5.83 5.65 38.57
CA ARG A 358 6.22 4.64 37.59
C ARG A 358 4.97 4.07 36.96
N VAL A 359 4.93 3.97 35.64
CA VAL A 359 3.77 3.49 34.88
C VAL A 359 4.21 2.36 33.98
N ALA A 360 3.59 1.19 34.16
CA ALA A 360 3.78 0.03 33.29
C ALA A 360 2.52 -0.19 32.47
N THR A 361 2.60 -0.13 31.14
CA THR A 361 1.44 -0.34 30.26
C THR A 361 1.86 -0.90 28.92
N ASN A 362 1.03 -1.78 28.36
CA ASN A 362 1.15 -2.31 27.01
C ASN A 362 -0.03 -1.90 26.11
N ARG A 363 -0.83 -0.92 26.55
CA ARG A 363 -2.07 -0.51 25.87
C ARG A 363 -1.90 0.88 25.24
N GLY A 364 -2.33 1.01 23.99
CA GLY A 364 -2.38 2.28 23.26
C GLY A 364 -3.65 3.06 23.48
N ASN A 365 -3.59 4.09 24.31
CA ASN A 365 -4.78 4.87 24.68
C ASN A 365 -4.85 6.25 24.03
N LEU A 366 -3.99 6.52 23.04
CA LEU A 366 -3.97 7.80 22.32
C LEU A 366 -5.33 8.21 21.74
N HIS A 367 -6.06 7.29 21.12
CA HIS A 367 -7.41 7.55 20.61
C HIS A 367 -8.40 7.93 21.72
N ARG A 368 -8.24 7.41 22.95
CA ARG A 368 -9.10 7.78 24.09
C ARG A 368 -8.89 9.22 24.51
N PHE A 369 -7.68 9.77 24.36
CA PHE A 369 -7.44 11.20 24.56
C PHE A 369 -8.12 12.04 23.49
N LEU A 370 -8.14 11.58 22.24
CA LEU A 370 -8.86 12.23 21.13
C LEU A 370 -10.39 12.16 21.30
N ASP A 371 -10.90 11.06 21.84
CA ASP A 371 -12.33 10.87 22.11
C ASP A 371 -12.76 11.48 23.48
N HIS A 372 -11.83 12.03 24.27
CA HIS A 372 -12.12 12.61 25.58
C HIS A 372 -12.84 13.97 25.44
N PRO A 373 -13.92 14.24 26.19
CA PRO A 373 -14.71 15.46 26.03
C PRO A 373 -13.91 16.75 26.28
N ILE A 374 -12.90 16.71 27.17
CA ILE A 374 -12.07 17.88 27.50
C ILE A 374 -10.85 17.98 26.58
N PHE A 375 -10.16 16.87 26.30
CA PHE A 375 -8.88 16.90 25.61
C PHE A 375 -9.02 16.78 24.09
N GLY A 376 -10.04 16.06 23.62
CA GLY A 376 -10.31 15.83 22.21
C GLY A 376 -10.40 17.12 21.39
N PRO A 377 -11.24 18.11 21.78
CA PRO A 377 -11.32 19.39 21.08
C PRO A 377 -9.98 20.16 21.05
N ARG A 378 -9.19 20.09 22.12
CA ARG A 378 -7.87 20.72 22.18
C ARG A 378 -6.90 20.05 21.22
N PHE A 379 -6.82 18.73 21.23
CA PHE A 379 -5.92 17.99 20.34
C PHE A 379 -6.32 18.09 18.86
N ALA A 380 -7.61 18.14 18.57
CA ALA A 380 -8.08 18.39 17.21
C ALA A 380 -7.64 19.76 16.67
N LYS A 381 -7.65 20.81 17.51
CA LYS A 381 -7.13 22.14 17.12
C LYS A 381 -5.62 22.14 16.82
N LEU A 382 -4.87 21.29 17.52
CA LEU A 382 -3.44 21.06 17.26
C LEU A 382 -3.18 20.16 16.03
N GLY A 383 -4.21 19.79 15.27
CA GLY A 383 -4.09 18.97 14.07
C GLY A 383 -3.98 17.47 14.33
N PHE A 384 -4.12 17.01 15.59
CA PHE A 384 -4.10 15.58 15.89
C PHE A 384 -5.41 14.89 15.52
N ASN A 385 -5.28 13.70 14.94
CA ASN A 385 -6.36 12.78 14.64
C ASN A 385 -5.92 11.32 14.87
N LYS A 386 -6.85 10.38 14.68
CA LYS A 386 -6.62 8.95 14.93
C LYS A 386 -5.52 8.33 14.05
N CYS A 387 -5.19 8.96 12.92
CA CYS A 387 -4.17 8.49 11.99
C CYS A 387 -2.78 9.06 12.31
N ASN A 388 -2.65 10.34 12.66
CA ASN A 388 -1.35 11.00 12.75
C ASN A 388 -0.78 11.09 14.17
N MET A 389 -1.61 11.04 15.23
CA MET A 389 -1.18 11.38 16.60
C MET A 389 -0.02 10.49 17.08
N PHE A 390 -0.08 9.19 16.81
CA PHE A 390 0.99 8.28 17.22
C PHE A 390 2.33 8.64 16.56
N GLY A 391 2.37 8.74 15.23
CA GLY A 391 3.60 9.02 14.51
C GLY A 391 4.16 10.41 14.82
N GLN A 392 3.29 11.42 14.95
CA GLN A 392 3.70 12.78 15.30
C GLN A 392 4.32 12.85 16.71
N VAL A 393 3.68 12.24 17.70
CA VAL A 393 4.24 12.19 19.07
C VAL A 393 5.52 11.36 19.11
N PHE A 394 5.54 10.21 18.44
CA PHE A 394 6.73 9.35 18.38
C PHE A 394 7.92 10.10 17.78
N ASP A 395 7.75 10.67 16.59
CA ASP A 395 8.81 11.36 15.86
C ASP A 395 9.24 12.67 16.55
N ARG A 396 8.46 13.20 17.50
CA ARG A 396 8.85 14.40 18.26
C ARG A 396 9.73 14.10 19.47
N PHE A 397 9.70 12.87 19.98
CA PHE A 397 10.48 12.45 21.15
C PHE A 397 11.63 11.53 20.79
N PHE A 398 11.46 10.70 19.76
CA PHE A 398 12.38 9.61 19.46
C PHE A 398 12.97 9.79 18.05
N GLU A 399 14.30 9.78 17.98
CA GLU A 399 15.05 9.75 16.74
C GLU A 399 15.95 8.51 16.70
N PRO A 400 16.12 7.83 15.56
CA PRO A 400 17.09 6.74 15.45
C PRO A 400 18.50 7.17 15.88
N THR A 401 19.19 6.31 16.63
CA THR A 401 20.64 6.47 16.82
C THR A 401 21.37 6.30 15.48
N PRO A 402 22.62 6.78 15.34
CA PRO A 402 23.42 6.51 14.14
C PRO A 402 23.58 5.01 13.83
N ALA A 403 23.60 4.16 14.86
CA ALA A 403 23.65 2.71 14.71
C ALA A 403 22.35 2.16 14.11
N LEU A 404 21.18 2.60 14.60
CA LEU A 404 19.89 2.21 14.04
C LEU A 404 19.72 2.74 12.61
N ALA A 405 20.08 4.01 12.37
CA ALA A 405 19.96 4.65 11.06
C ALA A 405 20.78 3.91 9.98
N THR A 406 22.03 3.56 10.28
CA THR A 406 22.88 2.76 9.38
C THR A 406 22.26 1.41 9.04
N MET A 407 21.60 0.75 10.01
CA MET A 407 20.95 -0.54 9.77
C MET A 407 19.65 -0.40 8.97
N VAL A 408 18.89 0.66 9.18
CA VAL A 408 17.66 0.97 8.41
C VAL A 408 18.00 1.17 6.93
N GLN A 409 19.10 1.85 6.62
CA GLN A 409 19.56 2.09 5.24
C GLN A 409 19.75 0.80 4.42
N GLN A 410 19.98 -0.35 5.07
CA GLN A 410 20.07 -1.65 4.39
C GLN A 410 18.72 -2.13 3.81
N PHE A 411 17.60 -1.63 4.34
CA PHE A 411 16.25 -2.04 3.98
C PHE A 411 15.49 -0.96 3.20
N THR A 412 16.06 0.24 3.14
CA THR A 412 15.46 1.39 2.48
C THR A 412 16.41 1.80 1.36
N ALA A 413 16.11 1.42 0.11
CA ALA A 413 16.81 1.91 -1.07
C ALA A 413 16.53 3.41 -1.35
N TRP A 414 16.35 4.19 -0.29
CA TRP A 414 16.15 5.62 -0.34
C TRP A 414 17.50 6.28 -0.14
N ASP A 415 18.16 6.62 -1.26
CA ASP A 415 19.11 7.72 -1.32
C ASP A 415 19.26 8.17 -2.77
N GLY A 416 18.46 9.16 -3.15
CA GLY A 416 18.69 10.00 -4.30
C GLY A 416 18.32 11.43 -3.90
N GLU A 417 19.12 12.41 -4.34
CA GLU A 417 18.77 13.84 -4.19
C GLU A 417 17.36 14.10 -4.74
N LEU A 418 16.66 15.13 -4.23
CA LEU A 418 15.38 15.61 -4.79
C LEU A 418 15.55 15.86 -6.30
N GLY A 419 15.15 14.88 -7.12
CA GLY A 419 15.42 14.87 -8.57
C GLY A 419 15.81 13.49 -9.14
N GLN A 420 16.29 12.55 -8.32
CA GLN A 420 16.45 11.14 -8.71
C GLN A 420 15.17 10.35 -8.38
N LYS A 421 14.71 9.52 -9.33
CA LYS A 421 13.39 8.87 -9.28
C LYS A 421 13.36 7.79 -8.19
N PRO A 422 12.46 7.88 -7.19
CA PRO A 422 12.48 6.97 -6.05
C PRO A 422 11.97 5.56 -6.42
N THR A 423 12.68 4.53 -5.96
CA THR A 423 12.27 3.12 -5.96
C THR A 423 10.95 2.95 -5.22
N LEU A 424 10.01 2.16 -5.77
CA LEU A 424 8.76 1.82 -5.06
C LEU A 424 9.04 0.68 -4.08
N THR A 425 9.12 0.99 -2.78
CA THR A 425 9.34 -0.01 -1.74
C THR A 425 8.02 -0.58 -1.25
N VAL A 426 7.85 -1.90 -1.40
CA VAL A 426 6.69 -2.65 -0.93
C VAL A 426 7.08 -3.41 0.33
N GLY A 427 6.60 -2.93 1.47
CA GLY A 427 6.82 -3.59 2.75
C GLY A 427 5.88 -4.77 2.92
N ILE A 428 6.40 -5.93 3.28
CA ILE A 428 5.63 -7.14 3.61
C ILE A 428 5.99 -7.58 5.01
N HIS A 429 5.00 -7.66 5.90
CA HIS A 429 5.19 -8.32 7.20
C HIS A 429 4.38 -9.61 7.28
N LEU A 430 5.09 -10.72 7.33
CA LEU A 430 4.51 -12.05 7.54
C LEU A 430 4.70 -12.50 8.99
N ARG A 431 3.64 -12.38 9.78
CA ARG A 431 3.59 -12.84 11.17
C ARG A 431 2.89 -14.21 11.24
N LEU A 432 3.64 -15.26 11.57
CA LEU A 432 3.10 -16.64 11.69
C LEU A 432 2.74 -17.02 13.14
N GLY A 433 3.37 -16.39 14.14
CA GLY A 433 3.08 -16.62 15.56
C GLY A 433 4.31 -17.02 16.40
N ASP A 434 4.21 -16.93 17.72
CA ASP A 434 5.37 -17.05 18.62
C ASP A 434 6.10 -18.39 18.53
N LYS A 435 5.40 -19.46 18.18
CA LYS A 435 6.00 -20.80 18.00
C LYS A 435 7.04 -20.84 16.87
N TYR A 436 7.00 -19.89 15.94
CA TYR A 436 7.84 -19.87 14.74
C TYR A 436 9.18 -19.16 14.90
N PHE A 437 9.44 -18.53 16.06
CA PHE A 437 10.76 -18.00 16.43
C PHE A 437 11.81 -19.09 16.70
N ASN A 438 11.46 -20.37 16.58
CA ASN A 438 12.44 -21.44 16.69
C ASN A 438 13.46 -21.35 15.52
N PRO A 439 14.74 -21.06 15.78
CA PRO A 439 15.73 -20.89 14.72
C PRO A 439 16.02 -22.19 13.94
N GLU A 440 15.76 -23.34 14.54
CA GLU A 440 16.00 -24.65 13.95
C GLU A 440 14.81 -25.17 13.11
N ALA A 441 13.66 -24.49 13.16
CA ALA A 441 12.50 -24.91 12.40
C ALA A 441 12.70 -24.66 10.90
N ALA A 442 12.58 -25.72 10.11
CA ALA A 442 12.46 -25.63 8.65
C ALA A 442 11.03 -25.18 8.26
N ALA A 443 10.90 -24.53 7.10
CA ALA A 443 9.58 -24.17 6.57
C ALA A 443 8.84 -25.41 6.07
N GLY A 444 7.62 -25.63 6.56
CA GLY A 444 6.73 -26.67 6.09
C GLY A 444 5.84 -26.20 4.93
N PRO A 445 5.02 -27.12 4.36
CA PRO A 445 4.12 -26.79 3.25
C PRO A 445 3.13 -25.66 3.58
N ASN A 446 2.64 -25.60 4.82
CA ASN A 446 1.67 -24.59 5.24
C ASN A 446 2.31 -23.20 5.27
N GLU A 447 3.53 -23.08 5.82
CA GLU A 447 4.25 -21.82 5.91
C GLU A 447 4.62 -21.28 4.51
N VAL A 448 5.00 -22.18 3.60
CA VAL A 448 5.27 -21.85 2.19
C VAL A 448 4.00 -21.41 1.48
N GLN A 449 2.87 -22.10 1.67
CA GLN A 449 1.59 -21.69 1.07
C GLN A 449 1.18 -20.28 1.52
N VAL A 450 1.28 -19.98 2.82
CA VAL A 450 0.96 -18.66 3.36
C VAL A 450 1.85 -17.58 2.74
N TRP A 451 3.14 -17.88 2.53
CA TRP A 451 4.05 -16.99 1.80
C TRP A 451 3.60 -16.78 0.35
N ASP A 452 3.31 -17.85 -0.39
CA ASP A 452 2.93 -17.77 -1.80
C ASP A 452 1.64 -16.95 -2.00
N GLU A 453 0.66 -17.13 -1.12
CA GLU A 453 -0.59 -16.34 -1.12
C GLU A 453 -0.31 -14.87 -0.80
N THR A 454 0.50 -14.59 0.23
CA THR A 454 0.89 -13.23 0.62
C THR A 454 1.66 -12.53 -0.50
N PHE A 455 2.61 -13.22 -1.11
CA PHE A 455 3.46 -12.65 -2.15
C PHE A 455 2.72 -12.48 -3.48
N ARG A 456 1.77 -13.36 -3.79
CA ARG A 456 0.84 -13.14 -4.92
C ARG A 456 0.01 -11.88 -4.71
N CYS A 457 -0.55 -11.69 -3.52
CA CYS A 457 -1.26 -10.47 -3.18
C CYS A 457 -0.36 -9.23 -3.29
N ALA A 458 0.87 -9.33 -2.77
CA ALA A 458 1.85 -8.25 -2.86
C ALA A 458 2.11 -7.84 -4.31
N LYS A 459 2.34 -8.81 -5.21
CA LYS A 459 2.56 -8.54 -6.63
C LYS A 459 1.37 -7.85 -7.30
N SER A 460 0.15 -8.32 -7.03
CA SER A 460 -1.07 -7.71 -7.56
C SER A 460 -1.23 -6.24 -7.10
N ALA A 461 -1.09 -6.00 -5.80
CA ALA A 461 -1.15 -4.64 -5.24
C ALA A 461 -0.03 -3.74 -5.78
N THR A 462 1.15 -4.31 -6.02
CA THR A 462 2.31 -3.58 -6.54
C THR A 462 2.11 -3.14 -7.98
N SER A 463 1.51 -3.97 -8.82
CA SER A 463 1.19 -3.59 -10.21
C SER A 463 0.31 -2.34 -10.24
N ALA A 464 -0.74 -2.29 -9.41
CA ALA A 464 -1.61 -1.13 -9.28
C ALA A 464 -0.88 0.09 -8.69
N ALA A 465 -0.07 -0.10 -7.65
CA ALA A 465 0.68 0.99 -7.02
C ALA A 465 1.77 1.57 -7.95
N ALA A 466 2.43 0.74 -8.75
CA ALA A 466 3.46 1.15 -9.70
C ALA A 466 2.90 2.07 -10.80
N ALA A 467 1.67 1.81 -11.24
CA ALA A 467 0.98 2.70 -12.16
C ALA A 467 0.73 4.08 -11.57
N ILE A 468 0.24 4.14 -10.32
CA ILE A 468 -0.04 5.40 -9.64
C ILE A 468 1.27 6.11 -9.26
N TRP A 469 2.34 5.37 -8.95
CA TRP A 469 3.67 5.95 -8.68
C TRP A 469 4.28 6.65 -9.90
N GLY A 470 3.91 6.21 -11.11
CA GLY A 470 4.39 6.75 -12.38
C GLY A 470 5.60 5.99 -12.95
N ARG A 471 5.54 5.66 -14.25
CA ARG A 471 6.65 5.07 -15.01
C ARG A 471 7.47 6.12 -15.75
N THR A 472 8.72 5.77 -16.02
CA THR A 472 9.53 6.42 -17.07
C THR A 472 10.13 5.33 -17.95
N ASN A 473 10.83 5.67 -19.04
CA ASN A 473 11.41 4.68 -19.98
C ASN A 473 12.32 3.60 -19.36
N SER A 474 12.67 3.73 -18.06
CA SER A 474 13.42 2.74 -17.26
C SER A 474 12.65 2.19 -16.03
N GLY A 475 11.35 2.48 -15.90
CA GLY A 475 10.47 2.11 -14.78
C GLY A 475 10.90 2.66 -13.40
N PRO A 476 10.02 2.67 -12.38
CA PRO A 476 10.46 2.65 -10.99
C PRO A 476 10.92 1.22 -10.67
N GLN A 477 12.13 1.06 -10.18
CA GLN A 477 12.55 -0.22 -9.61
C GLN A 477 11.63 -0.52 -8.43
N VAL A 478 10.98 -1.68 -8.44
CA VAL A 478 10.21 -2.19 -7.30
C VAL A 478 11.14 -2.99 -6.41
N GLN A 479 11.05 -2.78 -5.11
CA GLN A 479 11.77 -3.55 -4.12
C GLN A 479 10.82 -4.04 -3.03
N TYR A 480 10.86 -5.35 -2.76
CA TYR A 480 10.04 -5.96 -1.72
C TYR A 480 10.84 -6.09 -0.43
N PHE A 481 10.55 -5.27 0.56
CA PHE A 481 11.16 -5.41 1.89
C PHE A 481 10.32 -6.35 2.74
N VAL A 482 10.87 -7.51 3.08
CA VAL A 482 10.14 -8.59 3.74
C VAL A 482 10.64 -8.80 5.16
N MET A 483 9.71 -8.84 6.11
CA MET A 483 9.96 -9.20 7.50
C MET A 483 9.13 -10.41 7.87
N MET A 484 9.71 -11.34 8.63
CA MET A 484 9.01 -12.51 9.12
C MET A 484 9.68 -13.08 10.38
N ASP A 485 8.89 -13.79 11.18
CA ASP A 485 9.28 -14.40 12.45
C ASP A 485 9.88 -15.81 12.31
N HIS A 486 10.10 -16.31 11.08
CA HIS A 486 10.50 -17.69 10.82
C HIS A 486 11.80 -17.79 10.01
N ALA A 487 12.88 -18.25 10.66
CA ALA A 487 14.21 -18.34 10.04
C ALA A 487 14.25 -19.31 8.83
N GLY A 488 13.67 -20.51 8.98
CA GLY A 488 13.58 -21.48 7.87
C GLY A 488 12.82 -20.95 6.65
N LEU A 489 11.74 -20.19 6.85
CA LEU A 489 10.99 -19.57 5.74
C LEU A 489 11.77 -18.42 5.09
N LYS A 490 12.51 -17.60 5.87
CA LYS A 490 13.44 -16.61 5.28
C LYS A 490 14.41 -17.28 4.31
N GLN A 491 14.98 -18.42 4.71
CA GLN A 491 15.90 -19.18 3.86
C GLN A 491 15.22 -19.77 2.63
N HIS A 492 14.01 -20.30 2.77
CA HIS A 492 13.20 -20.76 1.64
C HIS A 492 13.00 -19.63 0.62
N VAL A 493 12.56 -18.45 1.08
CA VAL A 493 12.31 -17.29 0.21
C VAL A 493 13.60 -16.86 -0.52
N ARG A 494 14.72 -16.75 0.19
CA ARG A 494 16.03 -16.44 -0.42
C ARG A 494 16.43 -17.39 -1.53
N THR A 495 16.09 -18.67 -1.39
CA THR A 495 16.49 -19.68 -2.38
C THR A 495 15.56 -19.72 -3.59
N ARG A 496 14.24 -19.51 -3.39
CA ARG A 496 13.23 -19.63 -4.44
C ARG A 496 12.89 -18.32 -5.18
N HIS A 497 13.16 -17.17 -4.57
CA HIS A 497 12.77 -15.85 -5.09
C HIS A 497 13.96 -14.93 -5.40
N ARG A 498 15.08 -15.50 -5.86
CA ARG A 498 16.31 -14.74 -6.15
C ARG A 498 16.14 -13.65 -7.22
N GLN A 499 15.14 -13.80 -8.09
CA GLN A 499 14.88 -12.87 -9.20
C GLN A 499 13.79 -11.83 -8.87
N ASP A 500 13.17 -11.91 -7.68
CA ASP A 500 11.99 -11.11 -7.33
C ASP A 500 12.33 -9.80 -6.58
N ASN A 501 13.58 -9.33 -6.58
CA ASN A 501 14.02 -8.10 -5.87
C ASN A 501 13.59 -8.03 -4.39
N ILE A 502 13.67 -9.17 -3.69
CA ILE A 502 13.31 -9.29 -2.28
C ILE A 502 14.49 -8.94 -1.37
N LEU A 503 14.29 -8.00 -0.45
CA LEU A 503 15.19 -7.70 0.65
C LEU A 503 14.74 -8.40 1.94
N LEU A 504 15.67 -9.16 2.52
CA LEU A 504 15.51 -9.90 3.78
C LEU A 504 16.74 -9.68 4.66
N SER A 505 16.52 -9.46 5.95
CA SER A 505 17.58 -9.43 6.97
C SER A 505 18.22 -10.80 7.20
N ASP A 506 19.55 -10.83 7.28
CA ASP A 506 20.38 -12.02 7.56
C ASP A 506 20.38 -12.44 9.03
N VAL A 507 19.78 -11.64 9.90
CA VAL A 507 19.73 -11.94 11.33
C VAL A 507 18.53 -12.85 11.62
N THR A 508 18.78 -13.82 12.50
CA THR A 508 17.73 -14.69 13.02
C THR A 508 16.70 -13.84 13.78
N PRO A 509 15.40 -13.92 13.43
CA PRO A 509 14.36 -13.19 14.14
C PRO A 509 14.33 -13.57 15.61
N VAL A 510 14.15 -12.58 16.49
CA VAL A 510 13.98 -12.82 17.93
C VAL A 510 12.75 -12.09 18.43
N HIS A 511 12.06 -12.70 19.40
CA HIS A 511 11.00 -12.01 20.12
C HIS A 511 11.60 -11.20 21.27
N ILE A 512 11.32 -9.89 21.32
CA ILE A 512 11.90 -8.96 22.33
C ILE A 512 11.51 -9.30 23.78
N ASN A 513 10.45 -10.09 23.96
CA ASN A 513 10.09 -10.62 25.27
C ASN A 513 11.15 -11.61 25.77
N GLY A 514 11.82 -11.28 26.88
CA GLY A 514 12.82 -12.15 27.50
C GLY A 514 12.33 -13.57 27.83
N LYS A 515 11.02 -13.76 28.10
CA LYS A 515 10.43 -15.10 28.28
C LYS A 515 10.49 -15.94 26.99
N GLU A 516 10.05 -15.36 25.88
CA GLU A 516 10.05 -16.06 24.58
C GLU A 516 11.48 -16.23 24.05
N TYR A 517 12.36 -15.25 24.25
CA TYR A 517 13.78 -15.39 23.92
C TYR A 517 14.42 -16.59 24.65
N ARG A 518 14.24 -16.69 25.98
CA ARG A 518 14.83 -17.77 26.78
C ARG A 518 14.31 -19.17 26.42
N LYS A 519 13.14 -19.27 25.79
CA LYS A 519 12.58 -20.55 25.32
C LYS A 519 13.46 -21.21 24.26
N TYR A 520 14.03 -20.42 23.36
CA TYR A 520 14.80 -20.90 22.20
C TYR A 520 16.31 -20.66 22.32
N HIS A 521 16.75 -19.80 23.24
CA HIS A 521 18.15 -19.41 23.39
C HIS A 521 18.74 -19.74 24.77
N LYS A 522 18.68 -21.01 25.18
CA LYS A 522 19.15 -21.48 26.50
C LYS A 522 20.65 -21.24 26.77
N ALA A 523 21.47 -21.21 25.72
CA ALA A 523 22.91 -20.96 25.81
C ALA A 523 23.29 -19.45 25.74
N GLY A 524 22.33 -18.56 25.44
CA GLY A 524 22.54 -17.13 25.33
C GLY A 524 22.13 -16.39 26.61
N LYS A 525 23.01 -15.57 27.19
CA LYS A 525 22.60 -14.63 28.25
C LYS A 525 21.73 -13.54 27.65
N ALA A 526 20.58 -13.25 28.28
CA ALA A 526 19.81 -12.05 27.97
C ALA A 526 20.74 -10.83 28.16
N GLY A 527 21.03 -10.11 27.08
CA GLY A 527 21.95 -8.96 27.07
C GLY A 527 23.34 -9.20 26.47
N GLY A 528 23.64 -10.42 25.99
CA GLY A 528 24.86 -10.70 25.20
C GLY A 528 24.85 -10.03 23.82
N ALA A 529 26.02 -9.93 23.18
CA ALA A 529 26.20 -9.21 21.91
C ALA A 529 25.27 -9.70 20.78
N GLY A 530 25.08 -11.02 20.64
CA GLY A 530 24.17 -11.58 19.65
C GLY A 530 22.69 -11.23 19.91
N HIS A 531 22.27 -11.17 21.17
CA HIS A 531 20.91 -10.72 21.53
C HIS A 531 20.74 -9.23 21.23
N ARG A 532 21.71 -8.39 21.60
CA ARG A 532 21.70 -6.95 21.32
C ARG A 532 21.60 -6.65 19.82
N LEU A 533 22.38 -7.36 18.99
CA LEU A 533 22.32 -7.23 17.53
C LEU A 533 20.93 -7.61 16.98
N ALA A 534 20.37 -8.73 17.44
CA ALA A 534 19.05 -9.17 17.00
C ALA A 534 17.92 -8.21 17.42
N LEU A 535 18.05 -7.58 18.60
CA LEU A 535 17.13 -6.53 19.04
C LEU A 535 17.27 -5.26 18.20
N LEU A 536 18.50 -4.78 17.96
CA LEU A 536 18.74 -3.62 17.09
C LEU A 536 18.17 -3.86 15.68
N GLN A 537 18.38 -5.06 15.14
CA GLN A 537 17.77 -5.50 13.89
C GLN A 537 16.24 -5.45 13.93
N THR A 538 15.63 -5.91 15.01
CA THR A 538 14.16 -5.90 15.17
C THR A 538 13.62 -4.46 15.15
N TYR A 539 14.31 -3.52 15.79
CA TYR A 539 13.97 -2.09 15.69
C TYR A 539 14.23 -1.52 14.29
N ALA A 540 15.30 -1.94 13.61
CA ALA A 540 15.62 -1.48 12.27
C ALA A 540 14.58 -1.95 11.25
N GLU A 541 14.19 -3.23 11.31
CA GLU A 541 13.13 -3.80 10.48
C GLU A 541 11.81 -3.06 10.72
N TRP A 542 11.43 -2.83 11.98
CA TRP A 542 10.22 -2.09 12.35
C TRP A 542 10.21 -0.67 11.75
N TYR A 543 11.32 0.05 11.91
CA TYR A 543 11.44 1.43 11.47
C TYR A 543 11.51 1.53 9.96
N ALA A 544 12.27 0.66 9.29
CA ALA A 544 12.32 0.56 7.83
C ALA A 544 10.96 0.23 7.22
N TYR A 545 10.20 -0.68 7.84
CA TYR A 545 8.84 -1.00 7.37
C TYR A 545 7.93 0.21 7.43
N SER A 546 8.03 1.04 8.48
CA SER A 546 7.24 2.28 8.57
C SER A 546 7.54 3.30 7.46
N GLN A 547 8.64 3.14 6.72
CA GLN A 547 9.03 3.98 5.60
C GLN A 547 8.60 3.42 4.22
N SER A 548 8.05 2.21 4.15
CA SER A 548 7.57 1.61 2.89
C SER A 548 6.54 2.48 2.17
N ASN A 549 6.53 2.44 0.84
CA ASN A 549 5.57 3.17 0.01
C ASN A 549 4.25 2.43 -0.13
N LEU A 550 4.26 1.10 -0.05
CA LEU A 550 3.07 0.26 -0.04
C LEU A 550 3.21 -0.76 1.09
N PHE A 551 2.12 -1.02 1.81
CA PHE A 551 2.11 -1.95 2.94
C PHE A 551 1.26 -3.17 2.63
N ILE A 552 1.87 -4.35 2.67
CA ILE A 552 1.18 -5.64 2.78
C ILE A 552 1.12 -5.98 4.27
N TRP A 553 -0.08 -5.83 4.82
CA TRP A 553 -0.34 -5.73 6.24
C TRP A 553 -0.96 -7.00 6.82
N ASN A 554 -0.43 -7.44 7.97
CA ASN A 554 -1.00 -8.50 8.81
C ASN A 554 -1.72 -7.90 10.03
N GLU A 555 -3.04 -8.05 10.06
CA GLU A 555 -3.93 -7.48 11.09
C GLU A 555 -3.65 -7.99 12.51
N SER A 556 -3.16 -9.23 12.63
CA SER A 556 -2.92 -9.86 13.93
C SER A 556 -1.67 -9.32 14.65
N SER A 557 -0.82 -8.56 13.94
CA SER A 557 0.48 -8.14 14.47
C SER A 557 0.51 -6.71 15.00
N GLY A 558 0.75 -6.56 16.30
CA GLY A 558 1.04 -5.26 16.93
C GLY A 558 2.28 -4.57 16.35
N PHE A 559 3.27 -5.34 15.86
CA PHE A 559 4.47 -4.82 15.22
C PHE A 559 4.16 -4.13 13.89
N SER A 560 3.38 -4.77 12.99
CA SER A 560 2.94 -4.11 11.76
C SER A 560 2.12 -2.86 12.05
N ARG A 561 1.21 -2.97 13.01
CA ARG A 561 0.31 -1.88 13.34
C ARG A 561 1.08 -0.65 13.80
N LEU A 562 2.08 -0.86 14.65
CA LEU A 562 2.96 0.20 15.13
C LEU A 562 3.65 0.94 13.98
N SER A 563 4.17 0.20 12.98
CA SER A 563 4.80 0.82 11.80
C SER A 563 3.83 1.63 10.95
N LEU A 564 2.59 1.13 10.76
CA LEU A 564 1.54 1.86 10.04
C LEU A 564 1.15 3.16 10.77
N MET A 565 0.92 3.07 12.08
CA MET A 565 0.59 4.23 12.93
C MET A 565 1.69 5.30 12.90
N ARG A 566 2.95 4.89 12.82
CA ARG A 566 4.07 5.82 12.61
C ARG A 566 4.02 6.43 11.20
N SER A 567 3.86 5.59 10.18
CA SER A 567 3.93 6.02 8.78
C SER A 567 2.92 7.12 8.45
N PHE A 568 1.68 6.96 8.91
CA PHE A 568 0.56 7.86 8.60
C PHE A 568 0.80 9.34 8.96
N ALA A 569 1.66 9.64 9.93
CA ALA A 569 1.98 11.01 10.31
C ALA A 569 2.69 11.83 9.22
N SER A 570 3.31 11.15 8.25
CA SER A 570 4.12 11.75 7.18
C SER A 570 3.56 11.49 5.78
N ARG A 571 2.27 11.15 5.65
CA ARG A 571 1.66 10.70 4.39
C ARG A 571 0.45 11.54 4.03
N HIS A 572 0.07 11.47 2.75
CA HIS A 572 -1.18 12.03 2.25
C HIS A 572 -2.38 11.45 3.02
N GLU A 573 -3.44 12.22 3.24
CA GLU A 573 -4.62 11.82 4.02
C GLU A 573 -5.35 10.57 3.48
N LEU A 574 -5.22 10.35 2.17
CA LEU A 574 -5.76 9.18 1.47
C LEU A 574 -4.84 7.96 1.52
N PHE A 575 -3.59 8.09 1.96
CA PHE A 575 -2.65 6.97 2.03
C PHE A 575 -3.17 5.77 2.82
N PRO A 576 -3.83 5.91 3.99
CA PRO A 576 -4.39 4.77 4.71
C PRO A 576 -5.40 3.95 3.88
N GLN A 577 -6.06 4.57 2.89
CA GLN A 577 -7.08 3.93 2.05
C GLN A 577 -6.48 3.18 0.86
N PHE A 578 -5.34 3.64 0.32
CA PHE A 578 -4.77 3.11 -0.92
C PHE A 578 -3.39 2.48 -0.76
N GLY A 579 -2.63 2.94 0.24
CA GLY A 579 -1.27 2.51 0.55
C GLY A 579 -1.17 1.28 1.47
N VAL A 580 -2.30 0.74 1.91
CA VAL A 580 -2.32 -0.38 2.86
C VAL A 580 -3.29 -1.47 2.40
N VAL A 581 -2.74 -2.65 2.16
CA VAL A 581 -3.45 -3.84 1.67
C VAL A 581 -3.37 -4.94 2.72
N GLN A 582 -4.52 -5.46 3.11
CA GLN A 582 -4.63 -6.62 3.99
C GLN A 582 -4.25 -7.89 3.23
N THR A 583 -3.42 -8.74 3.86
CA THR A 583 -3.09 -10.05 3.27
C THR A 583 -4.34 -10.91 3.07
N LYS A 584 -5.26 -10.89 4.04
CA LYS A 584 -6.53 -11.62 3.98
C LYS A 584 -7.46 -10.94 2.98
N GLY A 585 -7.84 -11.69 1.94
CA GLY A 585 -8.72 -11.18 0.88
C GLY A 585 -8.07 -10.19 -0.08
N CYS A 586 -6.78 -9.88 0.07
CA CYS A 586 -6.02 -8.97 -0.79
C CYS A 586 -6.75 -7.67 -1.13
N SER A 587 -7.21 -6.97 -0.09
CA SER A 587 -8.04 -5.77 -0.24
C SER A 587 -7.49 -4.62 0.58
N THR A 588 -7.83 -3.40 0.18
CA THR A 588 -7.45 -2.22 0.95
C THR A 588 -8.24 -2.13 2.26
N ILE A 589 -7.67 -1.50 3.29
CA ILE A 589 -8.42 -1.27 4.56
C ILE A 589 -9.59 -0.31 4.36
N GLY A 590 -9.56 0.49 3.29
CA GLY A 590 -10.61 1.43 2.92
C GLY A 590 -10.70 2.64 3.86
N ARG A 591 -11.83 3.34 3.80
CA ARG A 591 -12.04 4.65 4.46
C ARG A 591 -11.93 4.61 5.98
N GLU A 592 -12.16 3.45 6.59
CA GLU A 592 -12.13 3.26 8.04
C GLU A 592 -10.73 2.96 8.60
N ALA A 593 -9.67 2.99 7.78
CA ALA A 593 -8.31 2.64 8.19
C ALA A 593 -7.85 3.39 9.47
N CYS A 594 -8.06 4.70 9.52
CA CYS A 594 -7.71 5.51 10.71
C CYS A 594 -8.50 5.08 11.95
N HIS A 595 -9.79 4.77 11.77
CA HIS A 595 -10.64 4.34 12.87
C HIS A 595 -10.27 2.95 13.37
N PHE A 596 -9.98 2.04 12.45
CA PHE A 596 -9.51 0.70 12.75
C PHE A 596 -8.22 0.77 13.57
N MET A 597 -7.21 1.48 13.07
CA MET A 597 -5.92 1.61 13.75
C MET A 597 -6.06 2.25 15.13
N GLY A 598 -6.93 3.25 15.28
CA GLY A 598 -7.24 3.86 16.58
C GLY A 598 -7.90 2.91 17.58
N ARG A 599 -8.97 2.17 17.19
CA ARG A 599 -9.73 1.29 18.10
C ARG A 599 -8.91 0.11 18.63
N TRP A 600 -8.00 -0.43 17.82
CA TRP A 600 -7.20 -1.60 18.20
C TRP A 600 -6.05 -1.28 19.14
N GLY A 601 -5.61 -0.02 19.24
CA GLY A 601 -4.68 0.42 20.30
C GLY A 601 -5.23 0.14 21.71
N ALA A 602 -6.56 0.22 21.90
CA ALA A 602 -7.23 -0.12 23.18
C ALA A 602 -7.41 -1.63 23.40
N ARG A 603 -7.26 -2.47 22.38
CA ARG A 603 -7.47 -3.92 22.41
C ARG A 603 -6.26 -4.66 21.80
N VAL A 604 -5.10 -4.57 22.43
CA VAL A 604 -4.06 -5.62 22.35
C VAL A 604 -3.96 -6.37 23.66
#